data_AF-A0A1B6EXT7-F1
#
_entry.id   AF-A0A1B6EXT7-F1
#
_cell.length_a   1.000
_cell.length_b   1.000
_cell.length_c   1.000
_cell.angle_alpha   90.00
_cell.angle_beta   90.00
_cell.angle_gamma   90.00
#
_symmetry.space_group_name_H-M   'P 1'
#
loop_
_entity.id
_entity.type
_entity.pdbx_description
1 polymer ?
#
loop_
_entity_poly.entity_id
_entity_poly.type
_entity_poly.pdbx_seq_one_letter_code
_entity_poly.pdbx_strand_id
1 'polypeptide(L)'
;NRVSRHLTRIFRKKFRPQLLKRENEDEESEEESSTEEDTSDDSDSAVNVGKPSPRIDDNKCPADCDKEIHKETLELRSKRYQLEAKITSEKQAIDLMMKEKERTIKFLKMIEPVLRMNQDQLEKIQKDKQS
;
A
#
# COMPACT_ATOMS: atom_id res chain seq x y z
N ASN A 1 4.25 23.15 23.51
CA ASN A 1 5.11 22.20 24.24
C ASN A 1 6.17 21.62 23.29
N ARG A 2 7.47 21.69 23.63
CA ARG A 2 8.61 21.30 22.74
C ARG A 2 8.74 19.79 22.57
N VAL A 3 8.51 19.03 23.64
CA VAL A 3 8.61 17.56 23.65
C VAL A 3 7.51 16.94 22.78
N SER A 4 6.27 17.41 22.94
CA SER A 4 5.14 16.96 22.12
C SER A 4 5.40 17.13 20.63
N ARG A 5 5.90 18.30 20.17
CA ARG A 5 6.26 18.50 18.76
C ARG A 5 7.34 17.54 18.26
N HIS A 6 8.32 17.22 19.11
CA HIS A 6 9.40 16.28 18.78
C HIS A 6 8.88 14.85 18.63
N LEU A 7 8.08 14.37 19.58
CA LEU A 7 7.48 13.04 19.53
C LEU A 7 6.52 12.89 18.35
N THR A 8 5.69 13.90 18.07
CA THR A 8 4.82 13.91 16.89
C THR A 8 5.64 13.85 15.59
N ARG A 9 6.76 14.57 15.53
CA ARG A 9 7.67 14.53 14.36
C ARG A 9 8.30 13.15 14.18
N ILE A 10 8.75 12.50 15.26
CA ILE A 10 9.28 11.12 15.23
C ILE A 10 8.21 10.18 14.69
N PHE A 11 7.02 10.21 15.29
CA PHE A 11 5.92 9.33 14.93
C PHE A 11 5.52 9.50 13.46
N ARG A 12 5.40 10.75 12.98
CA ARG A 12 4.97 11.09 11.60
C ARG A 12 6.05 10.90 10.54
N LYS A 13 7.34 10.85 10.91
CA LYS A 13 8.44 10.66 9.95
C LYS A 13 8.10 9.48 9.03
N LYS A 14 8.13 9.66 7.71
CA LYS A 14 7.86 8.56 6.77
C LYS A 14 8.98 7.51 6.83
N PHE A 15 8.63 6.23 6.66
CA PHE A 15 9.62 5.18 6.52
C PHE A 15 10.39 5.43 5.22
N ARG A 16 11.71 5.50 5.30
CA ARG A 16 12.56 5.41 4.12
C ARG A 16 13.26 4.07 4.22
N PRO A 17 12.87 3.06 3.42
CA PRO A 17 13.70 1.86 3.31
C PRO A 17 15.09 2.38 2.94
N GLN A 18 16.07 2.18 3.82
CA GLN A 18 17.45 2.35 3.38
C GLN A 18 17.61 1.30 2.29
N LEU A 19 17.72 1.74 1.03
CA LEU A 19 18.16 0.88 -0.05
C LEU A 19 19.45 0.26 0.45
N LEU A 20 19.37 -0.98 0.94
CA LEU A 20 20.50 -1.86 1.01
C LEU A 20 20.97 -1.89 -0.43
N LYS A 21 22.06 -1.18 -0.72
CA LYS A 21 22.76 -1.27 -1.99
C LYS A 21 23.11 -2.74 -2.15
N ARG A 22 22.23 -3.48 -2.81
CA ARG A 22 22.54 -4.81 -3.29
C ARG A 22 23.54 -4.55 -4.39
N GLU A 23 24.80 -4.78 -4.07
CA GLU A 23 25.84 -5.01 -5.07
C GLU A 23 25.41 -6.26 -5.83
N ASN A 24 24.57 -6.09 -6.84
CA ASN A 24 24.40 -7.03 -7.94
C ASN A 24 23.85 -6.20 -9.10
N GLU A 25 24.67 -6.19 -10.14
CA GLU A 25 24.39 -5.60 -11.43
C GLU A 25 23.17 -6.27 -12.07
N ASP A 26 22.52 -5.48 -12.91
CA ASP A 26 21.56 -5.85 -13.94
C ASP A 26 20.04 -5.89 -13.60
N GLU A 27 19.37 -5.08 -14.43
CA GLU A 27 17.96 -5.04 -14.83
C GLU A 27 16.94 -4.29 -13.94
N GLU A 28 16.65 -3.07 -14.41
CA GLU A 28 15.32 -2.47 -14.59
C GLU A 28 14.27 -2.76 -13.52
N SER A 29 14.05 -1.79 -12.62
CA SER A 29 12.73 -1.43 -12.09
C SER A 29 12.82 -0.09 -11.37
N GLU A 30 12.83 0.99 -12.15
CA GLU A 30 12.40 2.29 -11.63
C GLU A 30 10.87 2.26 -11.45
N GLU A 31 10.40 1.56 -10.43
CA GLU A 31 9.05 1.80 -9.90
C GLU A 31 9.14 2.88 -8.81
N GLU A 32 9.45 4.10 -9.28
CA GLU A 32 9.03 5.35 -8.64
C GLU A 32 7.49 5.41 -8.67
N SER A 33 6.84 4.63 -7.79
CA SER A 33 5.47 4.95 -7.36
C SER A 33 5.55 5.72 -6.05
N SER A 34 6.25 6.85 -6.11
CA SER A 34 6.08 7.95 -5.19
C SER A 34 4.78 8.65 -5.55
N THR A 35 3.64 8.03 -5.19
CA THR A 35 2.37 8.75 -5.12
C THR A 35 2.46 9.77 -3.99
N GLU A 36 2.97 10.95 -4.36
CA GLU A 36 2.79 12.22 -3.67
C GLU A 36 1.29 12.56 -3.67
N GLU A 37 0.48 11.80 -2.92
CA GLU A 37 -0.81 12.29 -2.47
C GLU A 37 -0.56 13.26 -1.31
N ASP A 38 -0.25 14.50 -1.70
CA ASP A 38 -0.30 15.68 -0.85
C ASP A 38 -1.77 15.93 -0.47
N THR A 39 -2.31 15.12 0.44
CA THR A 39 -3.54 15.47 1.15
C THR A 39 -3.16 16.53 2.19
N SER A 40 -2.94 17.75 1.70
CA SER A 40 -2.94 18.98 2.45
C SER A 40 -4.35 19.21 3.02
N ASP A 41 -4.69 18.47 4.07
CA ASP A 41 -5.80 18.77 4.96
C ASP A 41 -5.26 18.88 6.40
N ASP A 42 -4.59 19.99 6.66
CA ASP A 42 -4.41 20.51 8.02
C ASP A 42 -4.48 22.04 7.94
N SER A 43 -5.69 22.53 7.69
CA SER A 43 -6.08 23.89 8.04
C SER A 43 -6.11 24.01 9.57
N ASP A 44 -4.94 24.11 10.20
CA ASP A 44 -4.64 25.04 11.32
C ASP A 44 -3.24 24.78 11.92
N SER A 45 -2.18 25.14 11.19
CA SER A 45 -0.96 25.67 11.81
C SER A 45 -0.04 26.23 10.76
N ALA A 46 0.08 27.56 10.74
CA ALA A 46 1.17 28.27 10.10
C ALA A 46 2.52 27.82 10.69
N VAL A 47 3.05 26.71 10.20
CA VAL A 47 4.42 26.28 10.51
C VAL A 47 5.35 27.14 9.66
N ASN A 48 5.88 28.17 10.31
CA ASN A 48 6.97 29.02 9.83
C ASN A 48 8.00 28.24 8.99
N VAL A 49 7.87 28.34 7.66
CA VAL A 49 8.92 28.04 6.68
C VAL A 49 9.97 29.15 6.81
N GLY A 50 10.96 28.99 7.69
CA GLY A 50 11.95 30.06 7.83
C GLY A 50 12.98 29.99 8.94
N LYS A 51 13.10 28.89 9.69
CA LYS A 51 14.22 28.73 10.62
C LYS A 51 14.71 27.30 10.62
N PRO A 52 16.00 27.02 10.32
CA PRO A 52 16.56 25.70 10.53
C PRO A 52 16.53 25.43 12.04
N SER A 53 15.47 24.77 12.49
CA SER A 53 15.48 24.14 13.81
C SER A 53 16.76 23.30 13.88
N PRO A 54 17.54 23.39 14.97
CA PRO A 54 18.75 22.59 15.10
C PRO A 54 18.40 21.14 14.74
N ARG A 55 19.27 20.48 13.97
CA ARG A 55 19.09 19.07 13.58
C ARG A 55 19.10 18.21 14.84
N ILE A 56 17.98 18.20 15.56
CA ILE A 56 17.75 17.32 16.70
C ILE A 56 17.66 15.94 16.08
N ASP A 57 18.67 15.13 16.36
CA ASP A 57 18.70 13.71 16.02
C ASP A 57 17.42 13.07 16.57
N ASP A 58 16.56 12.59 15.66
CA ASP A 58 15.26 12.02 16.00
C ASP A 58 15.37 10.71 16.80
N ASN A 59 16.58 10.16 16.94
CA ASN A 59 16.85 9.00 17.76
C ASN A 59 17.27 9.37 19.20
N LYS A 60 17.44 10.66 19.51
CA LYS A 60 17.89 11.13 20.82
C LYS A 60 16.79 11.93 21.50
N CYS A 61 16.34 11.41 22.64
CA CYS A 61 15.40 12.07 23.53
C CYS A 61 16.05 13.36 24.10
N PRO A 62 15.41 14.54 23.97
CA PRO A 62 15.85 15.79 24.60
C PRO A 62 15.95 15.68 26.13
N ALA A 63 16.63 16.63 26.78
CA ALA A 63 16.85 16.61 28.23
C ALA A 63 15.53 16.55 29.06
N ASP A 64 14.46 17.16 28.55
CA ASP A 64 13.15 17.23 29.21
C ASP A 64 12.16 16.16 28.70
N CYS A 65 12.64 15.18 27.93
CA CYS A 65 11.82 14.13 27.34
C CYS A 65 11.87 12.88 28.22
N ASP A 66 10.70 12.33 28.51
CA ASP A 66 10.59 11.05 29.20
C ASP A 66 11.08 9.93 28.26
N LYS A 67 12.03 9.14 28.74
CA LYS A 67 12.65 8.05 27.98
C LYS A 67 11.65 6.95 27.67
N GLU A 68 10.69 6.70 28.56
CA GLU A 68 9.66 5.68 28.34
C GLU A 68 8.73 6.11 27.20
N ILE A 69 8.23 7.34 27.26
CA ILE A 69 7.37 7.92 26.21
C ILE A 69 8.10 7.98 24.87
N HIS A 70 9.39 8.32 24.85
CA HIS A 70 10.18 8.33 23.62
C HIS A 70 10.34 6.94 23.01
N LYS A 71 10.62 5.93 23.84
CA LYS A 71 10.72 4.53 23.42
C LYS A 71 9.38 4.04 22.87
N GLU A 72 8.29 4.27 23.59
CA GLU A 72 6.94 3.94 23.15
C GLU A 72 6.59 4.62 21.81
N THR A 73 6.98 5.88 21.63
CA THR A 73 6.77 6.61 20.38
C THR A 73 7.50 5.95 19.20
N LEU A 74 8.73 5.46 19.42
CA LEU A 74 9.47 4.70 18.41
C LEU A 74 8.82 3.34 18.10
N GLU A 75 8.30 2.65 19.12
CA GLU A 75 7.57 1.40 18.93
C GLU A 75 6.26 1.61 18.16
N LEU A 76 5.50 2.65 18.51
CA LEU A 76 4.28 3.05 17.80
C LEU A 76 4.56 3.40 16.34
N ARG A 77 5.67 4.11 16.09
CA ARG A 77 6.14 4.41 14.73
C ARG A 77 6.44 3.13 13.95
N SER A 78 7.14 2.17 14.56
CA SER A 78 7.40 0.87 13.93
C SER A 78 6.12 0.10 13.64
N LYS A 79 5.17 0.06 14.59
CA LYS A 79 3.86 -0.58 14.42
C LYS A 79 3.07 0.08 13.28
N ARG A 80 3.05 1.43 13.22
CA ARG A 80 2.43 2.18 12.12
C ARG A 80 2.99 1.74 10.77
N TYR A 81 4.31 1.62 10.64
CA TYR A 81 4.92 1.19 9.38
C TYR A 81 4.54 -0.24 8.98
N GLN A 82 4.48 -1.16 9.94
CA GLN A 82 4.04 -2.54 9.66
C GLN A 82 2.59 -2.56 9.16
N LEU A 83 1.71 -1.76 9.76
CA LEU A 83 0.33 -1.62 9.33
C LEU A 83 0.22 -0.97 7.94
N GLU A 84 0.96 0.11 7.69
CA GLU A 84 1.00 0.78 6.38
C GLU A 84 1.47 -0.19 5.28
N ALA A 85 2.53 -0.96 5.53
CA ALA A 85 3.02 -1.96 4.59
C ALA A 85 1.99 -3.06 4.33
N LYS A 86 1.28 -3.52 5.38
CA LYS A 86 0.20 -4.50 5.26
C LYS A 86 -0.96 -3.95 4.43
N ILE A 87 -1.39 -2.72 4.69
CA ILE A 87 -2.46 -2.05 3.92
C ILE A 87 -2.08 -1.95 2.45
N THR A 88 -0.85 -1.52 2.14
CA THR A 88 -0.38 -1.43 0.76
C THR A 88 -0.36 -2.79 0.07
N SER A 89 0.14 -3.83 0.75
CA SER A 89 0.15 -5.19 0.23
C SER A 89 -1.27 -5.74 0.01
N GLU A 90 -2.21 -5.47 0.92
CA GLU A 90 -3.60 -5.87 0.78
C GLU A 90 -4.29 -5.16 -0.38
N LYS A 91 -4.04 -3.86 -0.57
CA LYS A 91 -4.54 -3.11 -1.74
C LYS A 91 -4.06 -3.72 -3.06
N GLN A 92 -2.76 -4.05 -3.16
CA GLN A 92 -2.21 -4.73 -4.34
C GLN A 92 -2.88 -6.09 -4.58
N ALA A 93 -3.12 -6.87 -3.52
CA ALA A 93 -3.82 -8.15 -3.63
C ALA A 93 -5.27 -7.98 -4.13
N ILE A 94 -5.99 -6.97 -3.64
CA ILE A 94 -7.35 -6.65 -4.10
C ILE A 94 -7.34 -6.32 -5.60
N ASP A 95 -6.42 -5.46 -6.05
CA ASP A 95 -6.33 -5.09 -7.47
C ASP A 95 -6.06 -6.29 -8.38
N LEU A 96 -5.20 -7.21 -7.94
CA LEU A 96 -4.92 -8.46 -8.66
C LEU A 96 -6.17 -9.35 -8.73
N MET A 97 -6.87 -9.54 -7.61
CA MET A 97 -8.10 -10.33 -7.55
C MET A 97 -9.21 -9.73 -8.42
N MET A 98 -9.33 -8.39 -8.45
CA MET A 98 -10.28 -7.72 -9.33
C MET A 98 -9.99 -7.98 -10.80
N LYS A 99 -8.72 -7.86 -11.21
CA LYS A 99 -8.27 -8.18 -12.58
C LYS A 99 -8.52 -9.65 -12.93
N GLU A 100 -8.32 -10.57 -11.99
CA GLU A 100 -8.61 -12.00 -12.19
C GLU A 100 -10.11 -12.26 -12.33
N LYS A 101 -10.94 -11.67 -11.46
CA LYS A 101 -12.40 -11.74 -11.57
C LYS A 101 -12.90 -11.27 -12.93
N GLU A 102 -12.40 -10.13 -13.42
CA GLU A 102 -12.78 -9.62 -14.74
C GLU A 102 -12.38 -10.57 -15.88
N ARG A 103 -11.19 -11.17 -15.80
CA ARG A 103 -10.73 -12.18 -16.77
C ARG A 103 -11.64 -13.41 -16.77
N THR A 104 -11.98 -13.92 -15.59
CA THR A 104 -12.89 -15.07 -15.44
C THR A 104 -14.28 -14.77 -15.98
N ILE A 105 -14.83 -13.58 -15.69
CA ILE A 105 -16.14 -13.17 -16.23
C ILE A 105 -16.10 -13.11 -17.77
N LYS A 106 -15.03 -12.56 -18.36
CA LYS A 106 -14.86 -12.53 -19.83
C LYS A 106 -14.81 -13.95 -20.40
N PHE A 107 -14.09 -14.86 -19.74
CA PHE A 107 -13.99 -16.25 -20.15
C PHE A 107 -15.34 -16.99 -20.10
N LEU A 108 -16.09 -16.81 -19.01
CA LEU A 108 -17.44 -17.38 -18.89
C LEU A 108 -18.38 -16.90 -20.01
N LYS A 109 -18.38 -15.60 -20.30
CA LYS A 109 -19.19 -15.02 -21.39
C LYS A 109 -18.87 -15.61 -22.77
N MET A 110 -17.64 -16.08 -22.98
CA MET A 110 -17.25 -16.74 -24.24
C MET A 110 -17.67 -18.21 -24.27
N ILE A 111 -17.60 -18.91 -23.14
CA ILE A 111 -17.87 -20.36 -23.07
C ILE A 111 -19.36 -20.68 -22.98
N GLU A 112 -20.14 -19.92 -22.20
CA GLU A 112 -21.58 -20.13 -22.02
C GLU A 112 -22.37 -20.28 -23.34
N PRO A 113 -22.20 -19.40 -24.35
CA PRO A 113 -22.93 -19.54 -25.61
C PRO A 113 -22.51 -20.78 -26.41
N VAL A 114 -21.21 -21.12 -26.40
CA VAL A 114 -20.69 -22.31 -27.08
C VAL A 114 -21.24 -23.57 -26.42
N LEU A 115 -21.27 -23.61 -25.10
CA LEU A 115 -21.85 -24.71 -24.34
C LEU A 115 -23.33 -24.88 -24.67
N ARG A 116 -24.11 -23.79 -24.67
CA ARG A 116 -25.53 -23.80 -25.01
C ARG A 116 -25.76 -24.31 -26.44
N MET A 117 -24.99 -23.81 -27.41
CA MET A 117 -25.08 -24.27 -28.80
C MET A 117 -24.82 -25.78 -28.92
N ASN A 118 -23.80 -26.29 -28.24
CA ASN A 118 -23.47 -27.71 -28.25
C ASN A 118 -24.57 -28.57 -27.58
N GLN A 119 -25.20 -28.06 -26.52
CA GLN A 119 -26.35 -28.71 -25.87
C GLN A 119 -27.55 -28.78 -26.82
N ASP A 120 -27.90 -27.65 -27.47
CA ASP A 120 -29.01 -27.60 -28.43
C ASP A 120 -28.78 -28.56 -29.62
N GLN A 121 -27.55 -28.61 -30.14
CA GLN A 121 -27.18 -29.55 -31.21
C GLN A 121 -27.28 -31.01 -30.76
N LEU A 122 -26.82 -31.32 -29.55
CA LEU A 122 -26.89 -32.67 -28.99
C LEU A 122 -28.34 -33.12 -28.80
N GLU A 123 -29.20 -32.26 -28.26
CA GLU A 123 -30.62 -32.55 -28.09
C GLU A 123 -31.30 -32.82 -29.44
N LYS A 124 -30.96 -32.05 -30.48
CA LYS A 124 -31.49 -32.27 -31.82
C LYS A 124 -31.10 -33.64 -32.36
N ILE A 125 -29.82 -34.00 -32.27
CA ILE A 125 -29.33 -35.32 -32.71
C ILE A 125 -30.02 -36.46 -31.94
N GLN A 126 -30.27 -36.28 -30.64
CA GLN A 126 -30.95 -37.28 -29.83
C GLN A 126 -32.41 -37.47 -30.22
N LYS A 127 -33.14 -36.39 -30.51
CA LYS A 127 -34.52 -36.44 -31.01
C LYS A 127 -34.58 -37.12 -32.38
N ASP A 128 -33.68 -36.75 -33.29
CA ASP A 128 -33.62 -37.33 -34.65
C ASP A 128 -33.30 -38.84 -34.63
N LYS A 129 -32.60 -39.35 -33.60
CA LYS A 129 -32.33 -40.79 -33.43
C LYS A 129 -33.53 -41.60 -32.92
N GLN A 130 -34.51 -40.96 -32.28
CA GLN A 130 -35.66 -41.62 -31.66
C GLN A 130 -36.93 -41.56 -32.52
N SER A 131 -36.90 -40.80 -33.62
CA SER A 131 -37.97 -40.69 -34.61
C SER A 131 -37.74 -41.61 -35.81
#